data_AF-A0A9D6HQX2-F1
#
_entry.id   AF-A0A9D6HQX2-F1
#
_cell.length_a   1.000
_cell.length_b   1.000
_cell.length_c   1.000
_cell.angle_alpha   90.00
_cell.angle_beta   90.00
_cell.angle_gamma   90.00
#
_symmetry.space_group_name_H-M   'P 1'
#
loop_
_entity.id
_entity.type
_entity.pdbx_description
1 polymer ?
#
loop_
_entity_poly.entity_id
_entity_poly.type
_entity_poly.pdbx_seq_one_letter_code
_entity_poly.pdbx_strand_id
1 'polypeptide(L)'
;MTTQLTPDQLARLSEIPDPTTRQRFTAFYQLPQDLQTLMFSEQTSGSVWQIAKEKYNLADKDVSVVARIIGLIFLGELPIKNFIVELKNMLGVDTIKAQQIAQDINVAIFQPVRESLMRVHGIERGPTPNRTQIHTEINTTQQRREEVLNKIRPPQPPPLRPLPTQSYGTARQGSAGQAIARPTSYLKPRNIVNLRNVKRKNKYNGFFST
;
A
#
# COMPACT_ATOMS: atom_id res chain seq x y z
N MET A 1 25.00 -20.07 -17.26
CA MET A 1 24.83 -20.48 -18.66
C MET A 1 23.95 -19.44 -19.32
N THR A 2 24.50 -18.64 -20.22
CA THR A 2 23.74 -17.65 -20.98
C THR A 2 23.00 -18.40 -22.07
N THR A 3 21.68 -18.54 -21.96
CA THR A 3 20.88 -19.19 -23.02
C THR A 3 20.98 -18.33 -24.26
N GLN A 4 21.68 -18.81 -25.29
CA GLN A 4 21.74 -18.11 -26.57
C GLN A 4 20.36 -18.18 -27.25
N LEU A 5 19.94 -17.07 -27.84
CA LEU A 5 18.67 -16.99 -28.57
C LEU A 5 18.71 -17.88 -29.81
N THR A 6 17.59 -18.54 -30.12
CA THR A 6 17.48 -19.35 -31.34
C THR A 6 17.40 -18.45 -32.59
N PRO A 7 17.78 -18.96 -33.78
CA PRO A 7 17.60 -18.21 -35.03
C PRO A 7 16.17 -17.70 -35.24
N ASP A 8 15.17 -18.51 -34.88
CA ASP A 8 13.75 -18.13 -34.97
C ASP A 8 13.39 -16.99 -34.00
N GLN A 9 13.94 -17.00 -32.79
CA GLN A 9 13.73 -15.91 -31.83
C GLN A 9 14.38 -14.61 -32.34
N LEU A 10 15.58 -14.69 -32.92
CA LEU A 10 16.26 -13.53 -33.50
C LEU A 10 15.46 -12.93 -34.68
N ALA A 11 14.90 -13.78 -35.54
CA ALA A 11 14.04 -13.34 -36.64
C ALA A 11 12.81 -12.58 -36.11
N ARG A 12 12.10 -13.14 -35.11
CA ARG A 12 10.94 -12.47 -34.47
C ARG A 12 11.32 -11.15 -33.82
N LEU A 13 12.46 -11.09 -33.14
CA LEU A 13 12.94 -9.85 -32.51
C LEU A 13 13.26 -8.76 -33.55
N SER A 14 13.73 -9.14 -34.74
CA SER A 14 14.05 -8.18 -35.81
C SER A 14 12.81 -7.51 -36.40
N GLU A 15 11.66 -8.16 -36.34
CA GLU A 15 10.37 -7.64 -36.83
C GLU A 15 9.73 -6.62 -35.87
N ILE A 16 10.10 -6.63 -34.59
CA ILE A 16 9.52 -5.73 -33.59
C ILE A 16 10.10 -4.32 -33.79
N PRO A 17 9.29 -3.31 -34.17
CA PRO A 17 9.81 -1.97 -34.48
C PRO A 17 10.25 -1.22 -33.22
N ASP A 18 9.48 -1.32 -32.13
CA ASP A 18 9.77 -0.60 -30.88
C ASP A 18 10.95 -1.22 -30.12
N PRO A 19 12.03 -0.46 -29.85
CA PRO A 19 13.23 -0.99 -29.20
C PRO A 19 12.95 -1.45 -27.76
N THR A 20 12.05 -0.79 -27.03
CA THR A 20 11.72 -1.17 -25.65
C THR A 20 11.01 -2.51 -25.62
N THR A 21 10.04 -2.71 -26.52
CA THR A 21 9.33 -3.97 -26.68
C THR A 21 10.30 -5.07 -27.10
N ARG A 22 11.19 -4.80 -28.05
CA ARG A 22 12.23 -5.75 -28.46
C ARG A 22 13.14 -6.16 -27.30
N GLN A 23 13.55 -5.21 -26.47
CA GLN A 23 14.34 -5.47 -25.26
C GLN A 23 13.58 -6.37 -24.27
N ARG A 24 12.29 -6.10 -24.04
CA ARG A 24 11.44 -6.93 -23.17
C ARG A 24 11.29 -8.35 -23.67
N PHE A 25 11.07 -8.54 -24.96
CA PHE A 25 11.02 -9.88 -25.56
C PHE A 25 12.37 -10.60 -25.46
N THR A 26 13.48 -9.87 -25.64
CA THR A 26 14.83 -10.41 -25.45
C THR A 26 15.02 -10.88 -24.00
N ALA A 27 14.65 -10.06 -23.02
CA ALA A 27 14.71 -10.42 -21.61
C ALA A 27 13.82 -11.62 -21.30
N PHE A 28 12.60 -11.66 -21.85
CA PHE A 28 11.67 -12.78 -21.70
C PHE A 28 12.27 -14.11 -22.16
N TYR A 29 12.89 -14.15 -23.35
CA TYR A 29 13.51 -15.38 -23.86
C TYR A 29 14.70 -15.86 -23.04
N GLN A 30 15.34 -14.96 -22.29
CA GLN A 30 16.45 -15.26 -21.39
C GLN A 30 15.98 -15.66 -19.99
N LEU A 31 14.69 -15.51 -19.67
CA LEU A 31 14.17 -15.90 -18.38
C LEU A 31 14.27 -17.42 -18.16
N PRO A 32 14.48 -17.87 -16.92
CA PRO A 32 14.22 -19.23 -16.50
C PRO A 32 12.82 -19.72 -16.89
N GLN A 33 12.70 -21.00 -17.27
CA GLN A 33 11.44 -21.58 -17.78
C GLN A 33 10.27 -21.45 -16.81
N ASP A 34 10.53 -21.58 -15.51
CA ASP A 34 9.55 -21.40 -14.44
C ASP A 34 9.01 -19.97 -14.39
N LEU A 35 9.86 -18.95 -14.59
CA LEU A 35 9.42 -17.56 -14.68
C LEU A 35 8.65 -17.27 -15.97
N GLN A 36 9.11 -17.81 -17.11
CA GLN A 36 8.37 -17.67 -18.38
C GLN A 36 6.95 -18.25 -18.26
N THR A 37 6.83 -19.41 -17.60
CA THR A 37 5.55 -20.10 -17.41
C THR A 37 4.65 -19.32 -16.46
N LEU A 38 5.19 -18.77 -15.37
CA LEU A 38 4.41 -17.97 -14.42
C LEU A 38 3.85 -16.69 -15.04
N MET A 39 4.62 -16.00 -15.89
CA MET A 39 4.19 -14.75 -16.55
C MET A 39 2.86 -14.89 -17.29
N PHE A 40 2.57 -16.08 -17.84
CA PHE A 40 1.34 -16.36 -18.59
C PHE A 40 0.42 -17.36 -17.90
N SER A 41 0.70 -17.70 -16.64
CA SER A 41 -0.11 -18.66 -15.89
C SER A 41 -1.44 -18.05 -15.41
N GLU A 42 -2.51 -18.83 -15.51
CA GLU A 42 -3.80 -18.49 -14.90
C GLU A 42 -3.66 -18.35 -13.38
N GLN A 43 -2.82 -19.16 -12.74
CA GLN A 43 -2.56 -19.09 -11.30
C GLN A 43 -2.02 -17.73 -10.87
N THR A 44 -1.05 -17.17 -11.61
CA THR A 44 -0.49 -15.85 -11.28
C THR A 44 -1.55 -14.77 -11.48
N SER A 45 -2.27 -14.82 -12.61
CA SER A 45 -3.35 -13.87 -12.91
C SER A 45 -4.45 -13.90 -11.86
N GLY A 46 -4.87 -15.11 -11.44
CA GLY A 46 -5.85 -15.32 -10.38
C GLY A 46 -5.36 -14.84 -9.02
N SER A 47 -4.09 -15.07 -8.69
CA SER A 47 -3.49 -14.58 -7.43
C SER A 47 -3.45 -13.05 -7.39
N VAL A 48 -3.06 -12.40 -8.48
CA VAL A 48 -3.08 -10.93 -8.60
C VAL A 48 -4.51 -10.42 -8.47
N TRP A 49 -5.47 -11.05 -9.15
CA TRP A 49 -6.88 -10.67 -9.07
C TRP A 49 -7.41 -10.80 -7.64
N GLN A 50 -7.26 -11.97 -7.00
CA GLN A 50 -7.74 -12.22 -5.64
C GLN A 50 -7.14 -11.22 -4.63
N ILE A 51 -5.85 -10.92 -4.72
CA ILE A 51 -5.21 -9.98 -3.80
C ILE A 51 -5.65 -8.54 -4.13
N ALA A 52 -5.40 -8.07 -5.35
CA ALA A 52 -5.62 -6.67 -5.72
C ALA A 52 -7.11 -6.31 -5.74
N LYS A 53 -7.93 -7.14 -6.39
CA LYS A 53 -9.36 -6.88 -6.56
C LYS A 53 -10.16 -7.28 -5.33
N GLU A 54 -10.08 -8.52 -4.89
CA GLU A 54 -11.01 -9.03 -3.87
C GLU A 54 -10.62 -8.60 -2.47
N LYS A 55 -9.33 -8.71 -2.11
CA LYS A 55 -8.85 -8.38 -0.76
C LYS A 55 -8.70 -6.87 -0.53
N TYR A 56 -8.13 -6.13 -1.49
CA TYR A 56 -7.86 -4.69 -1.33
C TYR A 56 -8.83 -3.76 -2.06
N ASN A 57 -9.84 -4.32 -2.73
CA ASN A 57 -10.88 -3.60 -3.47
C ASN A 57 -10.33 -2.54 -4.44
N LEU A 58 -9.28 -2.89 -5.17
CA LEU A 58 -8.70 -2.00 -6.18
C LEU A 58 -9.59 -1.95 -7.43
N ALA A 59 -9.52 -0.83 -8.18
CA ALA A 59 -10.19 -0.73 -9.48
C ALA A 59 -9.52 -1.65 -10.50
N ASP A 60 -10.24 -2.07 -11.54
CA ASP A 60 -9.70 -3.02 -12.53
C ASP A 60 -8.45 -2.47 -13.23
N LYS A 61 -8.44 -1.16 -13.51
CA LYS A 61 -7.26 -0.45 -14.01
C LYS A 61 -6.04 -0.59 -13.09
N ASP A 62 -6.25 -0.58 -11.78
CA ASP A 62 -5.18 -0.65 -10.80
C ASP A 62 -4.69 -2.10 -10.63
N VAL A 63 -5.59 -3.09 -10.79
CA VAL A 63 -5.21 -4.50 -10.88
C VAL A 63 -4.28 -4.72 -12.08
N SER A 64 -4.60 -4.15 -13.24
CA SER A 64 -3.72 -4.20 -14.42
C SER A 64 -2.37 -3.51 -14.17
N VAL A 65 -2.36 -2.42 -13.40
CA VAL A 65 -1.12 -1.75 -12.99
C VAL A 65 -0.27 -2.65 -12.09
N VAL A 66 -0.86 -3.34 -11.11
CA VAL A 66 -0.15 -4.31 -10.25
C VAL A 66 0.45 -5.44 -11.09
N ALA A 67 -0.34 -6.02 -12.00
CA ALA A 67 0.13 -7.08 -12.91
C ALA A 67 1.30 -6.60 -13.77
N ARG A 68 1.23 -5.37 -14.30
CA ARG A 68 2.32 -4.75 -15.07
C ARG A 68 3.59 -4.60 -14.24
N ILE A 69 3.49 -4.09 -13.01
CA ILE A 69 4.65 -3.92 -12.12
C ILE A 69 5.31 -5.28 -11.82
N ILE A 70 4.52 -6.32 -11.56
CA ILE A 70 5.02 -7.69 -11.36
C ILE A 70 5.76 -8.19 -12.61
N GLY A 71 5.20 -7.99 -13.81
CA GLY A 71 5.86 -8.35 -15.06
C GLY A 71 7.20 -7.65 -15.26
N LEU A 72 7.29 -6.36 -14.91
CA LEU A 72 8.56 -5.61 -14.97
C LEU A 72 9.61 -6.14 -13.99
N ILE A 73 9.19 -6.63 -12.82
CA ILE A 73 10.10 -7.28 -11.86
C ILE A 73 10.61 -8.59 -12.43
N PHE A 74 9.71 -9.41 -12.99
CA PHE A 74 10.08 -10.70 -13.61
C PHE A 74 11.07 -10.54 -14.76
N LEU A 75 10.92 -9.49 -15.56
CA LEU A 75 11.86 -9.16 -16.65
C LEU A 75 13.18 -8.55 -16.16
N GLY A 76 13.33 -8.28 -14.86
CA GLY A 76 14.51 -7.64 -14.30
C GLY A 76 14.60 -6.13 -14.54
N GLU A 77 13.62 -5.52 -15.22
CA GLU A 77 13.58 -4.07 -15.47
C GLU A 77 13.33 -3.26 -14.19
N LEU A 78 12.52 -3.81 -13.28
CA LEU A 78 12.23 -3.19 -11.99
C LEU A 78 12.89 -4.00 -10.86
N PRO A 79 13.79 -3.39 -10.06
CA PRO A 79 14.34 -4.06 -8.89
C PRO A 79 13.23 -4.39 -7.88
N ILE A 80 13.21 -5.61 -7.35
CA ILE A 80 12.18 -6.06 -6.39
C ILE A 80 12.09 -5.16 -5.14
N LYS A 81 13.20 -4.55 -4.72
CA LYS A 81 13.26 -3.57 -3.61
C LYS A 81 12.44 -2.30 -3.85
N ASN A 82 12.21 -1.95 -5.12
CA ASN A 82 11.44 -0.77 -5.50
C ASN A 82 9.94 -1.06 -5.59
N PHE A 83 9.52 -2.33 -5.39
CA PHE A 83 8.14 -2.75 -5.61
C PHE A 83 7.12 -1.93 -4.81
N ILE A 84 7.37 -1.72 -3.51
CA ILE A 84 6.47 -0.94 -2.63
C ILE A 84 6.39 0.51 -3.09
N VAL A 85 7.50 1.10 -3.51
CA VAL A 85 7.57 2.48 -3.98
C VAL A 85 6.76 2.63 -5.27
N GLU A 86 6.92 1.72 -6.22
CA GLU A 86 6.15 1.73 -7.47
C GLU A 86 4.66 1.49 -7.24
N LEU A 87 4.29 0.58 -6.34
CA LEU A 87 2.89 0.39 -5.97
C LEU A 87 2.28 1.68 -5.42
N LYS A 88 2.97 2.33 -4.48
CA LYS A 88 2.52 3.60 -3.91
C LYS A 88 2.34 4.68 -4.99
N ASN A 89 3.34 4.84 -5.86
CA ASN A 89 3.35 5.89 -6.88
C ASN A 89 2.29 5.66 -7.96
N MET A 90 2.15 4.42 -8.44
CA MET A 90 1.28 4.09 -9.56
C MET A 90 -0.18 3.91 -9.14
N LEU A 91 -0.45 3.41 -7.92
CA LEU A 91 -1.82 3.24 -7.41
C LEU A 91 -2.31 4.46 -6.62
N GLY A 92 -1.42 5.38 -6.22
CA GLY A 92 -1.77 6.53 -5.39
C GLY A 92 -2.27 6.15 -4.00
N VAL A 93 -1.83 5.00 -3.47
CA VAL A 93 -2.21 4.51 -2.14
C VAL A 93 -1.21 4.97 -1.09
N ASP A 94 -1.59 4.89 0.19
CA ASP A 94 -0.68 5.17 1.29
C ASP A 94 0.38 4.07 1.45
N THR A 95 1.43 4.38 2.21
CA THR A 95 2.58 3.47 2.36
C THR A 95 2.19 2.17 3.07
N ILE A 96 1.26 2.21 4.03
CA ILE A 96 0.84 1.02 4.77
C ILE A 96 0.07 0.08 3.83
N LYS A 97 -0.89 0.60 3.08
CA LYS A 97 -1.62 -0.21 2.08
C LYS A 97 -0.69 -0.80 1.02
N ALA A 98 0.26 -0.01 0.50
CA ALA A 98 1.26 -0.51 -0.46
C ALA A 98 2.11 -1.65 0.11
N GLN A 99 2.55 -1.53 1.37
CA GLN A 99 3.33 -2.58 2.06
C GLN A 99 2.51 -3.86 2.24
N GLN A 100 1.24 -3.74 2.63
CA GLN A 100 0.37 -4.90 2.81
C GLN A 100 0.12 -5.65 1.50
N ILE A 101 -0.19 -4.92 0.41
CA ILE A 101 -0.34 -5.50 -0.93
C ILE A 101 0.96 -6.20 -1.35
N ALA A 102 2.11 -5.54 -1.16
CA ALA A 102 3.40 -6.09 -1.53
C ALA A 102 3.73 -7.37 -0.75
N GLN A 103 3.38 -7.43 0.54
CA GLN A 103 3.60 -8.59 1.38
C GLN A 103 2.81 -9.81 0.89
N ASP A 104 1.53 -9.62 0.56
CA ASP A 104 0.68 -10.70 0.05
C ASP A 104 1.16 -11.21 -1.31
N ILE A 105 1.49 -10.29 -2.22
CA ILE A 105 2.04 -10.64 -3.54
C ILE A 105 3.38 -11.36 -3.39
N ASN A 106 4.23 -10.91 -2.46
CA ASN A 106 5.49 -11.57 -2.21
C ASN A 106 5.27 -13.04 -1.79
N VAL A 107 4.34 -13.30 -0.87
CA VAL A 107 4.04 -14.68 -0.43
C VAL A 107 3.44 -15.51 -1.56
N ALA A 108 2.46 -14.97 -2.30
CA ALA A 108 1.72 -15.72 -3.31
C ALA A 108 2.50 -15.96 -4.60
N ILE A 109 3.35 -15.00 -5.02
CA ILE A 109 3.93 -14.96 -6.36
C ILE A 109 5.47 -14.99 -6.31
N PHE A 110 6.12 -14.19 -5.46
CA PHE A 110 7.59 -14.08 -5.50
C PHE A 110 8.32 -15.17 -4.72
N GLN A 111 7.81 -15.60 -3.56
CA GLN A 111 8.44 -16.65 -2.76
C GLN A 111 8.59 -17.97 -3.54
N PRO A 112 7.59 -18.47 -4.28
CA PRO A 112 7.71 -19.72 -5.03
C PRO A 112 8.84 -19.73 -6.07
N VAL A 113 9.22 -18.58 -6.60
CA VAL A 113 10.26 -18.44 -7.66
C VAL A 113 11.41 -17.54 -7.27
N ARG A 114 11.64 -17.41 -5.96
CA ARG A 114 12.70 -16.57 -5.41
C ARG A 114 14.06 -16.87 -6.03
N GLU A 115 14.40 -18.15 -6.19
CA GLU A 115 15.70 -18.56 -6.74
C GLU A 115 15.89 -18.10 -8.19
N SER A 116 14.84 -18.21 -9.01
CA SER A 116 14.87 -17.76 -10.40
C SER A 116 14.89 -16.24 -10.50
N LEU A 117 14.15 -15.54 -9.63
CA LEU A 117 14.21 -14.07 -9.55
C LEU A 117 15.59 -13.57 -9.14
N MET A 118 16.24 -14.22 -8.17
CA MET A 118 17.60 -13.87 -7.76
C MET A 118 18.60 -14.01 -8.92
N ARG A 119 18.46 -15.06 -9.75
CA ARG A 119 19.27 -15.25 -10.96
C ARG A 119 19.05 -14.11 -11.97
N VAL A 120 17.80 -13.72 -12.21
CA VAL A 120 17.47 -12.63 -13.15
C VAL A 120 18.02 -11.29 -12.66
N HIS A 121 17.93 -11.02 -11.35
CA HIS A 121 18.45 -9.78 -10.77
C HIS A 121 19.96 -9.79 -10.48
N GLY A 122 20.68 -10.86 -10.83
CA GLY A 122 22.12 -10.97 -10.57
C GLY A 122 22.50 -10.93 -9.09
N ILE A 123 21.59 -11.36 -8.20
CA ILE A 123 21.82 -11.37 -6.76
C ILE A 123 22.50 -12.71 -6.40
N GLU A 124 23.82 -12.69 -6.24
CA GLU A 124 24.56 -13.84 -5.70
C GLU A 124 24.11 -14.14 -4.26
N ARG A 125 24.18 -15.42 -3.84
CA ARG A 125 23.79 -15.87 -2.50
C ARG A 125 24.68 -15.22 -1.42
N GLY A 126 24.31 -14.01 -0.99
CA GLY A 126 24.60 -13.52 0.36
C GLY A 126 23.67 -14.18 1.37
N PRO A 127 24.03 -14.22 2.67
CA PRO A 127 23.19 -14.81 3.70
C PRO A 127 21.79 -14.21 3.61
N THR A 128 20.79 -15.08 3.52
CA THR A 128 19.39 -14.74 3.44
C THR A 128 19.09 -13.62 4.45
N PRO A 129 18.56 -12.44 4.02
CA PRO A 129 18.04 -11.50 4.99
C PRO A 129 16.87 -12.20 5.67
N ASN A 130 17.13 -12.62 6.90
CA ASN A 130 16.16 -13.21 7.78
C ASN A 130 14.99 -12.21 7.92
N ARG A 131 13.78 -12.74 8.05
CA ARG A 131 12.48 -12.04 8.08
C ARG A 131 12.41 -10.85 9.07
N THR A 132 13.42 -10.69 9.90
CA THR A 132 13.61 -9.63 10.89
C THR A 132 14.08 -8.29 10.29
N GLN A 133 14.82 -8.25 9.18
CA GLN A 133 15.43 -6.99 8.70
C GLN A 133 14.42 -6.01 8.06
N ILE A 134 13.32 -6.52 7.48
CA ILE A 134 12.25 -5.64 6.96
C ILE A 134 11.56 -4.90 8.11
N HIS A 135 11.47 -5.48 9.31
CA HIS A 135 10.86 -4.83 10.49
C HIS A 135 11.77 -3.82 11.22
N THR A 136 13.09 -3.88 11.02
CA THR A 136 14.02 -3.03 11.78
C THR A 136 14.03 -1.58 11.26
N GLU A 137 14.06 -1.35 9.94
CA GLU A 137 14.06 0.01 9.39
C GLU A 137 12.72 0.76 9.55
N ILE A 138 11.60 0.06 9.63
CA ILE A 138 10.27 0.67 9.83
C ILE A 138 10.08 1.15 11.28
N ASN A 139 10.63 0.43 12.26
CA ASN A 139 10.52 0.80 13.67
C ASN A 139 11.39 2.01 14.02
N THR A 140 12.58 2.15 13.43
CA THR A 140 13.48 3.28 13.74
C THR A 140 12.92 4.62 13.29
N THR A 141 12.14 4.63 12.20
CA THR A 141 11.54 5.87 11.67
C THR A 141 10.27 6.28 12.45
N GLN A 142 9.48 5.32 12.95
CA GLN A 142 8.32 5.63 13.79
C GLN A 142 8.71 6.06 15.21
N GLN A 143 9.70 5.40 15.82
CA GLN A 143 10.20 5.77 17.15
C GLN A 143 10.79 7.18 17.16
N ARG A 144 11.56 7.58 16.14
CA ARG A 144 12.11 8.94 16.04
C ARG A 144 11.04 10.01 15.89
N ARG A 145 9.89 9.70 15.28
CA ARG A 145 8.76 10.64 15.12
C ARG A 145 7.98 10.81 16.43
N GLU A 146 7.80 9.74 17.19
CA GLU A 146 7.15 9.78 18.51
C GLU A 146 8.00 10.50 19.55
N GLU A 147 9.33 10.32 19.51
CA GLU A 147 10.26 10.97 20.43
C GLU A 147 10.32 12.50 20.24
N VAL A 148 10.19 12.99 19.00
CA VAL A 148 10.12 14.42 18.68
C VAL A 148 8.76 15.01 19.11
N LEU A 149 7.67 14.27 18.97
CA LEU A 149 6.33 14.74 19.36
C LEU A 149 6.16 14.81 20.88
N ASN A 150 6.85 13.95 21.64
CA ASN A 150 6.75 13.93 23.10
C ASN A 150 7.56 15.03 23.80
N LYS A 151 8.56 15.62 23.11
CA LYS A 151 9.39 16.74 23.63
C LYS A 151 8.72 18.11 23.54
N ILE A 152 7.58 18.24 22.84
CA ILE A 152 6.88 19.52 22.62
C ILE A 152 5.64 19.66 23.51
N ARG A 153 5.33 18.66 24.36
CA ARG A 153 4.20 18.77 25.30
C ARG A 153 4.51 19.84 26.36
N PRO A 154 3.69 20.90 26.51
CA PRO A 154 3.84 21.82 27.62
C PRO A 154 3.65 21.06 28.95
N PRO A 155 4.38 21.44 30.02
CA PRO A 155 4.29 20.77 31.31
C PRO A 155 2.85 20.81 31.84
N GLN A 156 2.36 19.67 32.35
CA GLN A 156 1.03 19.59 32.95
C GLN A 156 0.96 20.56 34.13
N PRO A 157 -0.14 21.33 34.28
CA PRO A 157 -0.30 22.21 35.44
C PRO A 157 -0.32 21.37 36.72
N PRO A 158 0.28 21.86 37.82
CA PRO A 158 0.36 21.12 39.07
C PRO A 158 -1.05 20.79 39.60
N PRO A 159 -1.24 19.63 40.24
CA PRO A 159 -2.53 19.21 40.76
C PRO A 159 -3.06 20.25 41.76
N LEU A 160 -4.29 20.71 41.53
CA LEU A 160 -4.98 21.66 42.40
C LEU A 160 -5.12 21.05 43.80
N ARG A 161 -4.57 21.74 44.82
CA ARG A 161 -4.84 21.37 46.21
C ARG A 161 -6.34 21.50 46.50
N PRO A 162 -6.96 20.53 47.19
CA PRO A 162 -8.35 20.69 47.63
C PRO A 162 -8.44 21.86 48.61
N LEU A 163 -9.41 22.75 48.37
CA LEU A 163 -9.73 23.87 49.26
C LEU A 163 -10.23 23.33 50.61
N PRO A 164 -9.90 23.98 51.74
CA PRO A 164 -10.40 23.59 53.04
C PRO A 164 -11.92 23.77 53.10
N THR A 165 -12.63 22.67 53.36
CA THR A 165 -14.06 22.64 53.62
C THR A 165 -14.33 23.35 54.95
N GLN A 166 -14.91 24.56 54.91
CA GLN A 166 -15.46 25.17 56.11
C GLN A 166 -16.77 24.48 56.48
N SER A 167 -16.73 23.81 57.63
CA SER A 167 -17.88 23.32 58.36
C SER A 167 -18.73 24.52 58.80
N TYR A 168 -19.90 24.70 58.18
CA TYR A 168 -20.93 25.60 58.70
C TYR A 168 -21.90 24.80 59.56
N GLY A 169 -21.89 25.13 60.85
CA GLY A 169 -22.79 24.60 61.85
C GLY A 169 -24.24 24.99 61.63
N THR A 170 -25.08 24.24 62.32
CA THR A 170 -26.54 24.25 62.40
C THR A 170 -27.21 25.58 62.78
N ALA A 171 -28.43 25.73 62.25
CA ALA A 171 -29.63 26.39 62.82
C ALA A 171 -29.93 27.86 62.43
N ARG A 172 -31.04 28.08 61.71
CA ARG A 172 -32.34 28.55 62.26
C ARG A 172 -33.39 28.82 61.17
N GLN A 173 -34.65 28.68 61.57
CA GLN A 173 -35.90 28.91 60.84
C GLN A 173 -36.07 30.36 60.35
N GLY A 174 -36.78 30.57 59.23
CA GLY A 174 -37.38 31.87 58.90
C GLY A 174 -37.74 32.09 57.42
N SER A 175 -39.04 32.03 57.13
CA SER A 175 -39.83 32.86 56.19
C SER A 175 -39.42 33.09 54.71
N ALA A 176 -40.37 32.71 53.84
CA ALA A 176 -40.97 33.47 52.73
C ALA A 176 -40.13 33.89 51.50
N GLY A 177 -40.63 33.51 50.32
CA GLY A 177 -40.55 34.36 49.11
C GLY A 177 -40.06 33.66 47.83
N GLN A 178 -41.01 33.41 46.92
CA GLN A 178 -40.94 33.56 45.45
C GLN A 178 -39.92 32.69 44.68
N ALA A 179 -40.40 31.79 43.79
CA ALA A 179 -40.45 31.95 42.32
C ALA A 179 -39.11 32.41 41.74
N ILE A 180 -38.46 31.72 40.78
CA ILE A 180 -38.79 31.77 39.35
C ILE A 180 -38.22 30.55 38.58
N ALA A 181 -38.87 30.26 37.45
CA ALA A 181 -38.74 29.12 36.56
C ALA A 181 -37.44 29.03 35.74
N ARG A 182 -37.16 27.80 35.26
CA ARG A 182 -36.20 27.45 34.19
C ARG A 182 -36.60 28.13 32.85
N PRO A 183 -35.71 28.19 31.83
CA PRO A 183 -35.56 27.03 30.94
C PRO A 183 -34.16 26.78 30.36
N THR A 184 -33.91 25.49 30.17
CA THR A 184 -33.00 24.86 29.21
C THR A 184 -33.12 25.40 27.79
N SER A 185 -32.00 25.56 27.09
CA SER A 185 -31.95 25.44 25.63
C SER A 185 -30.64 24.79 25.16
N TYR A 186 -30.80 23.62 24.55
CA TYR A 186 -29.79 22.90 23.77
C TYR A 186 -30.05 23.17 22.26
N LEU A 187 -29.01 22.90 21.45
CA LEU A 187 -28.99 22.53 20.02
C LEU A 187 -28.62 23.61 18.98
N LYS A 188 -27.43 23.41 18.38
CA LYS A 188 -27.30 23.18 16.92
C LYS A 188 -25.92 22.60 16.57
N PRO A 189 -25.88 21.48 15.83
CA PRO A 189 -24.85 21.30 14.81
C PRO A 189 -25.48 21.16 13.41
N ARG A 190 -24.89 21.85 12.43
CA ARG A 190 -25.13 21.62 10.99
C ARG A 190 -23.80 21.68 10.26
N ASN A 191 -23.39 20.57 9.64
CA ASN A 191 -23.26 20.51 8.19
C ASN A 191 -22.91 19.09 7.75
N ILE A 192 -23.85 18.45 7.07
CA ILE A 192 -23.64 17.24 6.29
C ILE A 192 -23.70 17.70 4.83
N VAL A 193 -22.59 17.58 4.10
CA VAL A 193 -22.59 17.73 2.64
C VAL A 193 -22.77 16.35 2.03
N ASN A 194 -23.87 16.20 1.29
CA ASN A 194 -24.27 15.01 0.56
C ASN A 194 -23.98 15.27 -0.94
N LEU A 195 -23.07 14.49 -1.53
CA LEU A 195 -22.74 14.55 -2.97
C LEU A 195 -23.10 13.20 -3.60
N ARG A 196 -24.40 12.98 -3.79
CA ARG A 196 -24.91 12.04 -4.78
C ARG A 196 -24.84 12.68 -6.18
N ASN A 197 -24.52 11.83 -7.15
CA ASN A 197 -24.72 11.97 -8.60
C ASN A 197 -23.67 12.75 -9.39
N VAL A 198 -22.68 12.03 -9.92
CA VAL A 198 -22.15 12.32 -11.26
C VAL A 198 -22.21 11.04 -12.10
N LYS A 199 -23.32 10.92 -12.83
CA LYS A 199 -23.54 9.92 -13.87
C LYS A 199 -22.76 10.40 -15.11
N ARG A 200 -21.67 9.74 -15.49
CA ARG A 200 -21.07 9.92 -16.83
C ARG A 200 -20.71 8.57 -17.43
N LYS A 201 -21.41 8.27 -18.52
CA LYS A 201 -21.09 7.22 -19.49
C LYS A 201 -19.69 7.49 -20.05
N ASN A 202 -18.85 6.47 -20.17
CA ASN A 202 -17.82 6.48 -21.20
C ASN A 202 -17.55 5.07 -21.72
N LYS A 203 -17.62 4.96 -23.05
CA LYS A 203 -17.34 3.79 -23.88
C LYS A 203 -15.87 3.38 -23.73
N TYR A 204 -15.60 2.10 -23.52
CA TYR A 204 -14.28 1.51 -23.73
C TYR A 204 -14.18 1.08 -25.20
N ASN A 205 -13.25 1.71 -25.93
CA ASN A 205 -12.79 1.29 -27.24
C ASN A 205 -11.29 0.96 -27.15
N GLY A 206 -10.92 -0.27 -27.53
CA GLY A 206 -9.65 -0.68 -28.18
C GLY A 206 -8.31 -0.43 -27.47
N PHE A 207 -7.67 -1.48 -26.97
CA PHE A 207 -6.24 -1.46 -26.63
C PHE A 207 -5.50 -2.80 -26.95
N PHE A 208 -5.88 -3.44 -28.07
CA PHE A 208 -5.02 -4.37 -28.82
C PHE A 208 -5.23 -4.14 -30.32
N SER A 209 -4.49 -3.18 -30.86
CA SER A 209 -4.17 -2.95 -32.27
C SER A 209 -3.09 -1.86 -32.21
N THR A 210 -1.86 -2.03 -32.68
CA THR A 210 -1.26 -2.89 -33.70
C THR A 210 0.16 -3.23 -33.29
#